data_AF-A0A815CMH2-F1
#
_entry.id   AF-A0A815CMH2-F1
#
_cell.length_a   1.000
_cell.length_b   1.000
_cell.length_c   1.000
_cell.angle_alpha   90.00
_cell.angle_beta   90.00
_cell.angle_gamma   90.00
#
_symmetry.space_group_name_H-M   'P 1'
#
loop_
_entity.id
_entity.type
_entity.pdbx_description
1 polymer ?
#
loop_
_entity_poly.entity_id
_entity_poly.type
_entity_poly.pdbx_seq_one_letter_code
_entity_poly.pdbx_strand_id
1 'polypeptide(L)'
;MTSSQKHDDDWKQWQQWLDLYVERLKKEIDGNSTDIAQLNKKRLQIMRENNPRIVLRNYLAQRAIEQAEKGDYSEVRNLLEELKYPYDGKDKDDIELQKPDERTQGGEQAQAITDPTEKCYTGACLKPNLYESRPPSNAARIRVT
;
A
#
# COMPACT_ATOMS: atom_id res chain seq x y z
N MET A 1 -17.75 8.47 -23.50
CA MET A 1 -16.69 7.49 -23.19
C MET A 1 -17.24 6.48 -22.21
N THR A 2 -17.12 5.19 -22.48
CA THR A 2 -17.49 4.13 -21.53
C THR A 2 -16.39 3.97 -20.47
N SER A 3 -16.71 3.38 -19.32
CA SER A 3 -15.73 3.12 -18.24
C SER A 3 -14.52 2.30 -18.75
N SER A 4 -14.77 1.33 -19.63
CA SER A 4 -13.72 0.52 -20.25
C SER A 4 -12.79 1.33 -21.15
N GLN A 5 -13.34 2.22 -21.99
CA GLN A 5 -12.55 3.07 -22.88
C GLN A 5 -11.65 4.02 -22.08
N LYS A 6 -12.19 4.66 -21.04
CA LYS A 6 -11.42 5.53 -20.15
C LYS A 6 -10.26 4.78 -19.49
N HIS A 7 -10.53 3.57 -18.98
CA HIS A 7 -9.50 2.75 -18.35
C HIS A 7 -8.34 2.44 -19.30
N ASP A 8 -8.64 2.05 -20.55
CA ASP A 8 -7.62 1.74 -21.54
C ASP A 8 -6.79 2.97 -21.92
N ASP A 9 -7.42 4.15 -21.98
CA ASP A 9 -6.74 5.41 -22.26
C ASP A 9 -5.87 5.88 -21.09
N ASP A 10 -6.35 5.75 -19.85
CA ASP A 10 -5.59 6.04 -18.63
C ASP A 10 -4.37 5.10 -18.53
N TRP A 11 -4.54 3.81 -18.86
CA TRP A 11 -3.46 2.83 -18.87
C TRP A 11 -2.36 3.18 -19.87
N LYS A 12 -2.73 3.58 -21.09
CA LYS A 12 -1.76 4.02 -22.12
C LYS A 12 -0.98 5.26 -21.65
N GLN A 13 -1.66 6.24 -21.07
CA GLN A 13 -1.02 7.44 -20.53
C GLN A 13 -0.06 7.10 -19.39
N TRP A 14 -0.46 6.18 -18.51
CA TRP A 14 0.39 5.72 -17.41
C TRP A 14 1.64 5.00 -17.91
N GLN A 15 1.52 4.14 -18.93
CA GLN A 15 2.66 3.48 -19.55
C GLN A 15 3.63 4.49 -20.18
N GLN A 16 3.12 5.46 -20.95
CA GLN A 16 3.95 6.51 -21.55
C GLN A 16 4.70 7.32 -20.48
N TRP A 17 4.03 7.67 -19.39
CA TRP A 17 4.67 8.37 -18.28
C TRP A 17 5.74 7.51 -17.61
N LEU A 18 5.49 6.21 -17.42
CA LEU A 18 6.45 5.28 -16.83
C LEU A 18 7.71 5.15 -17.69
N ASP A 19 7.55 5.06 -19.02
CA ASP A 19 8.67 4.99 -19.96
C ASP A 19 9.54 6.25 -19.86
N LEU A 20 8.93 7.44 -19.83
CA LEU A 20 9.63 8.72 -19.64
C LEU A 20 10.36 8.79 -18.29
N TYR A 21 9.73 8.28 -17.23
CA TYR A 21 10.33 8.21 -15.91
C TYR A 21 11.57 7.30 -15.91
N VAL A 22 11.49 6.11 -16.52
CA VAL A 22 12.63 5.19 -16.67
C VAL A 22 13.75 5.83 -17.48
N GLU A 23 13.45 6.53 -18.57
CA GLU A 23 14.46 7.27 -19.35
C GLU A 23 15.14 8.37 -18.52
N ARG A 24 14.41 9.08 -17.66
CA ARG A 24 14.99 10.06 -16.73
C ARG A 24 15.92 9.40 -15.70
N LEU A 25 15.58 8.20 -15.23
CA LEU A 25 16.41 7.44 -14.27
C LEU A 25 17.72 6.94 -14.90
N LYS A 26 17.74 6.62 -16.20
CA LYS A 26 18.98 6.26 -16.91
C LYS A 26 20.01 7.38 -16.93
N LYS A 27 19.56 8.64 -16.92
CA LYS A 27 20.45 9.83 -16.89
C LYS A 27 21.15 10.04 -15.54
N GLU A 28 20.77 9.32 -14.49
CA GLU A 28 21.45 9.36 -13.18
C GLU A 28 22.70 8.48 -13.13
N ILE A 29 22.95 7.69 -14.18
CA ILE A 29 24.19 6.94 -14.34
C ILE A 29 25.29 7.94 -14.74
N ASP A 30 25.90 8.57 -13.74
CA ASP A 30 27.13 9.31 -13.96
C ASP A 30 28.24 8.32 -14.32
N GLY A 31 29.05 8.65 -15.34
CA GLY A 31 30.05 7.77 -15.95
C GLY A 31 31.15 7.19 -15.04
N ASN A 32 31.09 7.44 -13.74
CA ASN A 32 31.97 6.89 -12.71
C ASN A 32 31.41 5.67 -11.96
N SER A 33 30.13 5.32 -12.13
CA SER A 33 29.51 4.16 -11.46
C SER A 33 29.27 3.03 -12.44
N THR A 34 30.17 2.05 -12.44
CA THR A 34 30.11 0.87 -13.34
C THR A 34 29.05 -0.15 -12.90
N ASP A 35 28.47 -0.03 -11.70
CA ASP A 35 27.54 -1.01 -11.14
C ASP A 35 26.11 -0.47 -10.99
N ILE A 36 25.24 -0.83 -11.95
CA ILE A 36 23.80 -0.52 -11.96
C ILE A 36 23.10 -1.05 -10.69
N ALA A 37 23.55 -2.18 -10.14
CA ALA A 37 22.94 -2.77 -8.95
C ALA A 37 23.15 -1.88 -7.71
N GLN A 38 24.34 -1.29 -7.58
CA GLN A 38 24.64 -0.35 -6.49
C GLN A 38 23.84 0.95 -6.61
N LEU A 39 23.69 1.49 -7.83
CA LEU A 39 22.86 2.67 -8.07
C LEU A 39 21.41 2.40 -7.67
N ASN A 40 20.85 1.26 -8.07
CA ASN A 40 19.49 0.87 -7.71
C ASN A 40 19.32 0.68 -6.20
N LYS A 41 20.30 0.08 -5.52
CA LYS A 41 20.29 -0.06 -4.06
C LYS A 41 20.27 1.31 -3.37
N LYS A 42 21.13 2.24 -3.82
CA LYS A 42 21.18 3.62 -3.29
C LYS A 42 19.86 4.36 -3.53
N ARG A 43 19.29 4.23 -4.72
CA ARG A 43 17.98 4.83 -5.05
C ARG A 43 16.89 4.28 -4.13
N LEU A 44 16.82 2.96 -3.97
CA LEU A 44 15.83 2.31 -3.11
C LEU A 44 15.94 2.75 -1.66
N GLN A 45 17.17 2.90 -1.14
CA GLN A 45 17.40 3.43 0.19
C GLN A 45 16.83 4.84 0.34
N ILE A 46 17.20 5.76 -0.56
CA ILE A 46 16.70 7.15 -0.53
C ILE A 46 15.17 7.16 -0.63
N MET A 47 14.58 6.33 -1.50
CA MET A 47 13.13 6.24 -1.64
C MET A 47 12.46 5.74 -0.36
N ARG A 48 13.02 4.73 0.33
CA ARG A 48 12.47 4.21 1.59
C ARG A 48 12.57 5.22 2.72
N GLU A 49 13.64 6.00 2.77
CA GLU A 49 13.83 7.05 3.78
C GLU A 49 12.87 8.24 3.61
N ASN A 50 12.38 8.48 2.38
CA ASN A 50 11.51 9.62 2.07
C ASN A 50 10.03 9.26 1.84
N ASN A 51 9.73 8.04 1.43
CA ASN A 51 8.36 7.60 1.17
C ASN A 51 7.83 6.80 2.37
N PRO A 52 6.89 7.34 3.15
CA PRO A 52 6.37 6.64 4.31
C PRO A 52 5.58 5.41 3.85
N ARG A 53 5.85 4.27 4.48
CA ARG A 53 5.07 3.05 4.26
C ARG A 53 3.66 3.19 4.82
N ILE A 54 3.49 3.91 5.94
CA ILE A 54 2.19 4.10 6.60
C ILE A 54 1.91 5.58 6.78
N VAL A 55 0.69 5.98 6.43
CA VAL A 55 0.14 7.31 6.75
C VAL A 55 -1.19 7.16 7.49
N LEU A 56 -1.50 8.13 8.35
CA LEU A 56 -2.77 8.16 9.06
C LEU A 56 -3.91 8.52 8.09
N ARG A 57 -4.49 7.51 7.44
CA ARG A 57 -5.68 7.67 6.58
C ARG A 57 -6.93 7.80 7.43
N ASN A 58 -7.91 8.59 6.97
CA ASN A 58 -9.15 8.86 7.72
C ASN A 58 -9.89 7.59 8.17
N TYR A 59 -9.94 6.55 7.33
CA TYR A 59 -10.62 5.30 7.71
C TYR A 59 -9.90 4.54 8.83
N LEU A 60 -8.57 4.66 8.92
CA LEU A 60 -7.78 4.06 10.00
C LEU A 60 -8.04 4.80 11.31
N ALA A 61 -8.09 6.14 11.25
CA ALA A 61 -8.47 6.97 12.38
C ALA A 61 -9.89 6.65 12.87
N GLN A 62 -10.86 6.57 11.95
CA GLN A 62 -12.25 6.28 12.29
C GLN A 62 -12.40 4.91 12.94
N ARG A 63 -11.75 3.86 12.40
CA ARG A 63 -11.75 2.53 13.01
C ARG A 63 -11.19 2.55 14.43
N ALA A 64 -10.11 3.31 14.65
CA ALA A 64 -9.51 3.43 15.98
C ALA A 64 -10.44 4.16 16.96
N ILE A 65 -11.17 5.19 16.51
CA ILE A 65 -12.18 5.91 17.29
C ILE A 65 -13.34 4.98 17.67
N GLU A 66 -13.91 4.25 16.71
CA GLU A 66 -15.05 3.35 16.94
C GLU A 66 -14.74 2.25 17.96
N GLN A 67 -13.50 1.74 17.99
CA GLN A 67 -13.08 0.75 18.97
C GLN A 67 -12.84 1.39 20.34
N ALA A 68 -12.25 2.58 20.38
CA ALA A 68 -12.06 3.34 21.62
C ALA A 68 -13.39 3.72 22.29
N GLU A 69 -14.41 4.08 21.51
CA GLU A 69 -15.77 4.36 22.00
C GLU A 69 -16.43 3.13 22.65
N LYS A 70 -16.07 1.92 22.20
CA LYS A 70 -16.49 0.64 22.81
C LYS A 70 -15.63 0.25 24.02
N GLY A 71 -14.67 1.07 24.40
CA GLY A 71 -13.73 0.84 25.50
C GLY A 71 -12.47 0.06 25.14
N ASP A 72 -12.27 -0.30 23.86
CA ASP A 72 -11.07 -0.97 23.39
C ASP A 72 -10.07 0.01 22.74
N TYR A 73 -9.01 0.33 23.47
CA TYR A 73 -7.96 1.25 23.02
C TYR A 73 -6.78 0.53 22.32
N SER A 74 -6.86 -0.78 22.09
CA SER A 74 -5.75 -1.56 21.51
C SER A 74 -5.39 -1.08 20.10
N GLU A 75 -6.39 -0.78 19.27
CA GLU A 75 -6.19 -0.34 17.89
C GLU A 75 -5.55 1.05 17.80
N VAL A 76 -5.93 1.98 18.69
CA VAL A 76 -5.28 3.31 18.80
C VAL A 76 -3.81 3.17 19.16
N ARG A 77 -3.48 2.30 20.14
CA ARG A 77 -2.10 2.06 20.57
C ARG A 77 -1.27 1.43 19.45
N ASN A 78 -1.82 0.44 18.75
CA ASN A 78 -1.14 -0.20 17.61
C ASN A 78 -0.83 0.81 16.50
N LEU A 79 -1.82 1.64 16.12
CA LEU A 79 -1.65 2.66 15.10
C LEU A 79 -0.60 3.71 15.52
N LEU A 80 -0.58 4.10 16.80
CA LEU A 80 0.44 5.00 17.32
C LEU A 80 1.84 4.39 17.25
N GLU A 81 2.02 3.12 17.61
CA GLU A 81 3.32 2.45 17.52
C GLU A 81 3.83 2.31 16.08
N GLU A 82 2.93 2.10 15.12
CA GLU A 82 3.29 2.06 13.70
C GLU A 82 3.64 3.45 13.14
N LEU A 83 2.90 4.49 13.54
CA LEU A 83 3.14 5.87 13.10
C LEU A 83 4.39 6.52 13.71
N LYS A 84 4.95 5.96 14.80
CA LYS A 84 6.25 6.40 15.33
C LYS A 84 7.40 6.18 14.35
N TYR A 85 7.30 5.13 13.54
CA TYR A 85 8.34 4.74 12.58
C TYR A 85 7.72 4.54 11.18
N PRO A 86 7.20 5.61 10.54
CA PRO A 86 6.41 5.48 9.31
C PRO A 86 7.26 5.11 8.08
N TYR A 87 8.57 5.34 8.14
CA TYR A 87 9.54 5.00 7.10
C TYR A 87 10.24 3.66 7.34
N ASP A 88 10.20 3.14 8.57
CA ASP A 88 10.80 1.85 8.88
C ASP A 88 9.87 0.73 8.39
N GLY A 89 10.31 0.04 7.34
CA GLY A 89 9.85 -1.31 7.10
C GLY A 89 10.42 -2.20 8.17
N LYS A 90 9.71 -2.40 9.30
CA LYS A 90 10.10 -3.43 10.28
C LYS A 90 10.31 -4.74 9.52
N ASP A 91 11.51 -5.29 9.63
CA ASP A 91 11.98 -6.50 8.96
C ASP A 91 10.92 -7.60 8.95
N LYS A 92 10.21 -7.75 7.83
CA LYS A 92 9.48 -8.95 7.43
C LYS A 92 9.47 -8.99 5.92
N ASP A 93 10.48 -9.68 5.41
CA ASP A 93 10.62 -10.29 4.08
C ASP A 93 10.35 -9.38 2.89
N ASP A 94 11.26 -9.45 1.93
CA ASP A 94 11.13 -8.93 0.59
C ASP A 94 9.67 -9.00 0.12
N ILE A 95 8.99 -7.84 0.13
CA ILE A 95 7.78 -7.67 -0.65
C ILE A 95 8.28 -7.77 -2.09
N GLU A 96 8.35 -9.01 -2.57
CA GLU A 96 8.41 -9.32 -3.98
C GLU A 96 7.29 -8.48 -4.57
N LEU A 97 7.70 -7.47 -5.34
CA LEU A 97 6.79 -6.59 -6.07
C LEU A 97 5.87 -7.49 -6.86
N GLN A 98 4.71 -7.81 -6.30
CA GLN A 98 3.70 -8.57 -7.00
C GLN A 98 3.44 -7.77 -8.26
N LYS A 99 3.83 -8.37 -9.39
CA LYS A 99 3.52 -7.82 -10.71
C LYS A 99 2.03 -7.48 -10.69
N PRO A 100 1.61 -6.36 -11.30
CA PRO A 100 0.20 -6.01 -11.32
C PRO A 100 -0.58 -7.22 -11.84
N ASP A 101 -1.47 -7.76 -11.01
CA ASP A 101 -2.23 -8.97 -11.33
C ASP A 101 -2.86 -8.80 -12.71
N GLU A 102 -2.52 -9.71 -13.62
CA GLU A 102 -3.24 -9.86 -14.87
C GLU A 102 -4.68 -10.28 -14.53
N ARG A 103 -5.60 -9.34 -14.72
CA ARG A 103 -7.07 -9.47 -14.76
C ARG A 103 -7.61 -10.89 -14.45
N THR A 104 -8.10 -11.10 -13.23
CA THR A 104 -9.22 -12.04 -13.04
C THR A 104 -10.50 -11.32 -13.41
N GLN A 105 -11.06 -11.66 -14.57
CA GLN A 105 -12.43 -11.31 -14.93
C GLN A 105 -13.40 -12.12 -14.07
N GLY A 106 -14.26 -11.42 -13.33
CA GLY A 106 -15.43 -11.96 -12.64
C GLY A 106 -16.10 -10.77 -11.95
N GLY A 107 -17.29 -10.32 -12.38
CA GLY A 107 -18.50 -11.12 -12.32
C GLY A 107 -19.03 -11.01 -10.88
N GLU A 108 -20.14 -10.31 -10.72
CA GLU A 108 -20.88 -10.09 -9.46
C GLU A 108 -20.84 -11.31 -8.53
N GLN A 109 -20.48 -11.14 -7.26
CA GLN A 109 -21.31 -11.39 -6.07
C GLN A 109 -20.58 -10.80 -4.84
N ALA A 110 -21.07 -9.67 -4.33
CA ALA A 110 -20.77 -9.24 -2.97
C ALA A 110 -21.56 -10.16 -2.02
N GLN A 111 -21.04 -11.35 -1.74
CA GLN A 111 -21.49 -12.12 -0.59
C GLN A 111 -20.89 -11.50 0.66
N ALA A 112 -21.77 -11.07 1.55
CA ALA A 112 -21.46 -10.62 2.88
C ALA A 112 -20.57 -11.65 3.57
N ILE A 113 -19.32 -11.27 3.88
CA ILE A 113 -18.54 -11.99 4.88
C ILE A 113 -19.06 -11.49 6.22
N THR A 114 -20.09 -12.17 6.70
CA THR A 114 -20.34 -12.35 8.12
C THR A 114 -19.09 -12.99 8.71
N ASP A 115 -18.41 -12.25 9.59
CA ASP A 115 -17.45 -12.71 10.61
C ASP A 115 -16.50 -13.86 10.24
N PRO A 116 -15.18 -13.64 10.21
CA PRO A 116 -14.24 -14.73 10.35
C PRO A 116 -13.27 -14.46 11.50
N THR A 117 -13.56 -15.15 12.59
CA THR A 117 -12.61 -15.89 13.40
C THR A 117 -11.20 -16.00 12.80
N GLU A 118 -10.25 -15.65 13.66
CA GLU A 118 -8.83 -16.02 13.63
C GLU A 118 -8.54 -17.29 12.83
N LYS A 119 -7.80 -17.15 11.74
CA LYS A 119 -7.01 -18.26 11.19
C LYS A 119 -5.56 -18.01 11.50
N CYS A 120 -5.16 -18.48 12.68
CA CYS A 120 -3.77 -18.60 13.06
C CYS A 120 -3.20 -19.87 12.42
N TYR A 121 -2.29 -19.69 11.47
CA TYR A 121 -1.36 -20.76 11.10
C TYR A 121 -0.07 -20.51 11.87
N THR A 122 0.26 -21.47 12.73
CA THR A 122 1.52 -21.55 13.50
C THR A 122 1.87 -20.31 14.34
N GLY A 123 1.36 -20.26 15.58
CA GLY A 123 2.07 -19.68 16.73
C GLY A 123 2.38 -18.17 16.77
N ALA A 124 2.06 -17.39 15.74
CA ALA A 124 2.10 -15.94 15.78
C ALA A 124 1.10 -15.39 14.76
N CYS A 125 -0.08 -14.97 15.23
CA CYS A 125 -1.08 -14.34 14.38
C CYS A 125 -0.57 -12.93 14.03
N LEU A 126 0.25 -12.84 12.97
CA LEU A 126 0.64 -11.57 12.39
C LEU A 126 -0.60 -11.00 11.75
N LYS A 127 -1.17 -9.96 12.38
CA LYS A 127 -2.29 -9.22 11.81
C LYS A 127 -1.91 -8.82 10.38
N PRO A 128 -2.73 -9.14 9.36
CA PRO A 128 -2.45 -8.72 7.99
C PRO A 128 -2.23 -7.21 7.99
N ASN A 129 -1.22 -6.77 7.24
CA ASN A 129 -0.80 -5.39 7.22
C ASN A 129 -1.99 -4.49 6.88
N LEU A 130 -2.47 -3.76 7.88
CA LEU A 130 -3.73 -2.99 7.87
C LEU A 130 -3.77 -1.94 6.74
N TYR A 131 -2.57 -1.56 6.28
CA TYR A 131 -2.33 -0.58 5.24
C TYR A 131 -2.32 -1.17 3.82
N GLU A 132 -2.08 -2.48 3.67
CA GLU A 132 -2.06 -3.16 2.36
C GLU A 132 -3.45 -3.61 1.88
N SER A 133 -4.44 -3.60 2.78
CA SER A 133 -5.83 -3.89 2.45
C SER A 133 -6.50 -2.67 1.82
N ARG A 134 -7.35 -2.90 0.79
CA ARG A 134 -8.16 -1.82 0.22
C ARG A 134 -9.00 -1.15 1.32
N PRO A 135 -9.11 0.18 1.30
CA PRO A 135 -9.96 0.89 2.26
C PRO A 135 -11.39 0.35 2.18
N PRO A 136 -12.10 0.24 3.31
CA PRO A 136 -13.45 -0.29 3.35
C PRO A 136 -14.40 0.59 2.52
N SER A 137 -15.51 0.01 2.05
CA SER A 137 -16.46 0.71 1.15
C SER A 137 -17.05 1.98 1.78
N ASN A 138 -17.18 2.02 3.11
CA ASN A 138 -17.63 3.20 3.85
C ASN A 138 -16.57 4.32 3.94
N ALA A 139 -15.29 4.05 3.67
CA ALA A 139 -14.22 5.04 3.75
C ALA A 139 -14.47 6.26 2.84
N ALA A 140 -15.13 6.07 1.70
CA ALA A 140 -15.47 7.15 0.78
C ALA A 140 -16.46 8.17 1.36
N ARG A 141 -17.21 7.78 2.40
CA ARG A 141 -18.18 8.63 3.12
C ARG A 141 -17.53 9.41 4.26
N ILE A 142 -16.32 9.04 4.69
CA ILE A 142 -15.56 9.71 5.75
C ILE A 142 -14.77 10.87 5.14
N ARG A 143 -15.49 11.90 4.68
CA ARG A 143 -14.90 13.15 4.16
C ARG A 143 -15.16 14.25 5.17
N VAL A 144 -14.13 15.03 5.48
CA VAL A 144 -14.26 16.28 6.24
C VAL A 144 -14.76 17.33 5.26
N THR A 145 -15.92 17.93 5.53
CA THR A 145 -16.50 19.05 4.77
C THR A 145 -15.83 20.36 5.12
#